data_AF-A0A7W5T496-F1
#
_entry.id   AF-A0A7W5T496-F1
#
_cell.length_a   1.000
_cell.length_b   1.000
_cell.length_c   1.000
_cell.angle_alpha   90.00
_cell.angle_beta   90.00
_cell.angle_gamma   90.00
#
_symmetry.space_group_name_H-M   'P 1'
#
loop_
_entity.id
_entity.type
_entity.pdbx_description
1 polymer ?
#
loop_
_entity_poly.entity_id
_entity_poly.type
_entity_poly.pdbx_seq_one_letter_code
_entity_poly.pdbx_strand_id
1 'polypeptide(L)'
;MNQRSVFIAFLSIVLVVTNAVAADENRGVSDAVKKLSPEREAFFRCATAIKLLDNIDHPACRTSAMVIILAQGQAHLPKIEISDSAAVRSIVEDVIGDKSPLRFERPAKPHIDAMVDDVSSSLKRFGPDYDMIDCLSDMEYFQRPNTAACNYAYAKVELILSKLQDAVGWGVTRDEFPYVLQRGLQEIRGRNWGGR
;
A
#
# COMPACT_ATOMS: atom_id res chain seq x y z
N MET A 1 29.92 11.67 38.53
CA MET A 1 29.33 11.25 37.24
C MET A 1 28.13 10.37 37.51
N ASN A 2 26.96 10.74 37.01
CA ASN A 2 25.67 10.22 37.46
C ASN A 2 25.34 8.91 36.72
N GLN A 3 25.18 7.81 37.45
CA GLN A 3 24.98 6.45 36.93
C GLN A 3 23.79 6.34 35.96
N ARG A 4 22.78 7.21 36.12
CA ARG A 4 21.62 7.34 35.22
C ARG A 4 21.95 7.83 33.81
N SER A 5 22.93 8.72 33.65
CA SER A 5 23.30 9.27 32.33
C SER A 5 24.05 8.24 31.48
N VAL A 6 24.80 7.33 32.13
CA VAL A 6 25.48 6.22 31.45
C VAL A 6 24.46 5.20 30.96
N PHE A 7 23.45 4.85 31.77
CA PHE A 7 22.39 3.92 31.35
C PHE A 7 21.57 4.42 30.16
N ILE A 8 21.22 5.71 30.11
CA ILE A 8 20.48 6.29 28.97
C ILE A 8 21.34 6.29 27.71
N ALA A 9 22.63 6.64 27.81
CA ALA A 9 23.54 6.60 26.67
C ALA A 9 23.74 5.17 26.13
N PHE A 10 23.87 4.18 27.02
CA PHE A 10 23.99 2.77 26.63
C PHE A 10 22.71 2.23 25.98
N LEU A 11 21.52 2.56 26.51
CA LEU A 11 20.25 2.14 25.91
C LEU A 11 20.09 2.71 24.50
N SER A 12 20.43 4.00 24.31
CA SER A 12 20.36 4.65 23.01
C SER A 12 21.35 4.07 21.99
N ILE A 13 22.56 3.74 22.42
CA ILE A 13 23.56 3.11 21.54
C ILE A 13 23.12 1.68 21.16
N VAL A 14 22.60 0.89 22.11
CA VAL A 14 22.11 -0.46 21.82
C VAL A 14 20.94 -0.41 20.83
N LEU A 15 19.96 0.50 21.03
CA LEU A 15 18.85 0.69 20.09
C LEU A 15 19.32 1.09 18.69
N VAL A 16 20.30 1.99 18.58
CA VAL A 16 20.84 2.41 17.28
C VAL A 16 21.59 1.28 16.59
N VAL A 17 22.38 0.49 17.33
CA VAL A 17 23.15 -0.63 16.76
C VAL A 17 22.24 -1.78 16.35
N THR A 18 21.25 -2.15 17.16
CA THR A 18 20.29 -3.21 16.79
C THR A 18 19.47 -2.83 15.56
N ASN A 19 19.08 -1.55 15.44
CA ASN A 19 18.34 -1.07 14.27
C ASN A 19 19.21 -1.02 13.01
N ALA A 20 20.51 -0.70 13.15
CA ALA A 20 21.45 -0.69 12.03
C ALA A 20 21.72 -2.11 11.50
N VAL A 21 21.87 -3.10 12.38
CA VAL A 21 22.07 -4.51 11.98
C VAL A 21 20.83 -5.06 11.29
N ALA A 22 19.63 -4.82 11.84
CA ALA A 22 18.38 -5.25 11.22
C ALA A 22 18.14 -4.57 9.85
N ALA A 23 18.52 -3.30 9.70
CA ALA A 23 18.42 -2.58 8.43
C ALA A 23 19.36 -3.14 7.36
N ASP A 24 20.58 -3.54 7.72
CA ASP A 24 21.55 -4.13 6.78
C ASP A 24 21.11 -5.55 6.34
N GLU A 25 20.60 -6.35 7.26
CA GLU A 25 20.03 -7.68 6.97
C GLU A 25 18.81 -7.58 6.03
N ASN A 26 17.86 -6.69 6.32
CA ASN A 26 16.68 -6.47 5.48
C ASN A 26 17.04 -5.98 4.08
N ARG A 27 18.12 -5.17 3.96
CA ARG A 27 18.61 -4.69 2.68
C ARG A 27 19.16 -5.83 1.82
N GLY A 28 19.96 -6.72 2.43
CA GLY A 28 20.45 -7.93 1.74
C GLY A 28 19.32 -8.81 1.22
N VAL A 29 18.26 -8.99 2.03
CA VAL A 29 17.06 -9.74 1.61
C VAL A 29 16.31 -9.03 0.48
N SER A 30 16.14 -7.71 0.58
CA SER A 30 15.48 -6.91 -0.45
C SER A 30 16.19 -6.99 -1.80
N ASP A 31 17.53 -6.96 -1.81
CA ASP A 31 18.33 -7.11 -3.03
C ASP A 31 18.20 -8.52 -3.62
N ALA A 32 18.12 -9.55 -2.78
CA ALA A 32 17.87 -10.92 -3.24
C ALA A 32 16.46 -11.06 -3.84
N VAL A 33 15.45 -10.45 -3.23
CA VAL A 33 14.07 -10.43 -3.75
C VAL A 33 14.01 -9.75 -5.11
N LYS A 34 14.64 -8.58 -5.27
CA LYS A 34 14.68 -7.85 -6.56
C LYS A 34 15.30 -8.68 -7.69
N LYS A 35 16.27 -9.54 -7.38
CA LYS A 35 16.88 -10.47 -8.34
C LYS A 35 15.98 -11.66 -8.67
N LEU A 36 15.29 -12.21 -7.67
CA LEU A 36 14.44 -13.40 -7.82
C LEU A 36 13.11 -13.09 -8.52
N SER A 37 12.49 -11.96 -8.19
CA SER A 37 11.19 -11.55 -8.71
C SER A 37 11.32 -10.18 -9.37
N PRO A 38 11.60 -10.11 -10.68
CA PRO A 38 11.75 -8.84 -11.37
C PRO A 38 10.42 -8.07 -11.51
N GLU A 39 9.29 -8.79 -11.63
CA GLU A 39 7.98 -8.19 -11.85
C GLU A 39 7.40 -7.51 -10.60
N ARG A 40 7.73 -8.01 -9.40
CA ARG A 40 7.43 -7.40 -8.08
C ARG A 40 5.97 -7.00 -7.83
N GLU A 41 5.01 -7.40 -8.66
CA GLU A 41 3.62 -6.90 -8.59
C GLU A 41 2.96 -7.14 -7.23
N ALA A 42 3.20 -8.31 -6.62
CA ALA A 42 2.71 -8.63 -5.29
C ALA A 42 3.23 -7.66 -4.21
N PHE A 43 4.46 -7.16 -4.34
CA PHE A 43 5.05 -6.20 -3.41
C PHE A 43 4.38 -4.83 -3.54
N PHE A 44 4.11 -4.38 -4.76
CA PHE A 44 3.37 -3.13 -4.98
C PHE A 44 1.95 -3.19 -4.41
N ARG A 45 1.23 -4.30 -4.63
CA ARG A 45 -0.11 -4.51 -4.06
C ARG A 45 -0.09 -4.59 -2.54
N CYS A 46 0.87 -5.31 -1.97
CA CYS A 46 1.06 -5.35 -0.52
C CYS A 46 1.36 -3.97 0.07
N ALA A 47 2.26 -3.21 -0.56
CA ALA A 47 2.58 -1.85 -0.13
C ALA A 47 1.34 -0.94 -0.15
N THR A 48 0.52 -1.01 -1.21
CA THR A 48 -0.75 -0.28 -1.29
C THR A 48 -1.71 -0.68 -0.14
N ALA A 49 -1.83 -1.97 0.17
CA ALA A 49 -2.68 -2.46 1.26
C ALA A 49 -2.21 -1.97 2.65
N ILE A 50 -0.92 -2.09 2.94
CA ILE A 50 -0.31 -1.61 4.19
C ILE A 50 -0.52 -0.10 4.34
N LYS A 51 -0.24 0.65 3.26
CA LYS A 51 -0.36 2.12 3.27
C LYS A 51 -1.78 2.60 3.53
N LEU A 52 -2.76 1.99 2.85
CA LEU A 52 -4.15 2.40 2.95
C LEU A 52 -4.82 1.94 4.24
N LEU A 53 -4.54 0.71 4.70
CA LEU A 53 -5.35 0.04 5.73
C LEU A 53 -4.55 -0.53 6.90
N ASP A 54 -3.21 -0.42 6.90
CA ASP A 54 -2.35 -1.17 7.84
C ASP A 54 -2.48 -2.70 7.72
N ASN A 55 -3.00 -3.18 6.59
CA ASN A 55 -3.44 -4.56 6.48
C ASN A 55 -2.34 -5.46 5.91
N ILE A 56 -1.61 -6.14 6.79
CA ILE A 56 -0.58 -7.12 6.42
C ILE A 56 -1.18 -8.47 6.00
N ASP A 57 -2.45 -8.73 6.30
CA ASP A 57 -3.13 -9.98 5.96
C ASP A 57 -3.62 -10.05 4.51
N HIS A 58 -3.46 -8.95 3.75
CA HIS A 58 -3.78 -8.90 2.33
C HIS A 58 -3.12 -10.06 1.57
N PRO A 59 -3.81 -10.75 0.64
CA PRO A 59 -3.25 -11.89 -0.09
C PRO A 59 -1.90 -11.59 -0.76
N ALA A 60 -1.75 -10.40 -1.35
CA ALA A 60 -0.50 -9.93 -1.94
C ALA A 60 0.67 -9.85 -0.94
N CYS A 61 0.41 -9.54 0.34
CA CYS A 61 1.43 -9.54 1.38
C CYS A 61 1.89 -10.94 1.76
N ARG A 62 0.98 -11.93 1.78
CA ARG A 62 1.33 -13.34 1.97
C ARG A 62 2.19 -13.85 0.80
N THR A 63 1.82 -13.51 -0.43
CA THR A 63 2.63 -13.83 -1.62
C THR A 63 4.02 -13.19 -1.53
N SER A 64 4.09 -11.91 -1.12
CA SER A 64 5.36 -11.21 -0.92
C SER A 64 6.22 -11.90 0.13
N ALA A 65 5.65 -12.29 1.28
CA ALA A 65 6.35 -13.01 2.33
C ALA A 65 6.90 -14.38 1.87
N MET A 66 6.16 -15.11 1.03
CA MET A 66 6.67 -16.33 0.42
C MET A 66 7.87 -16.06 -0.50
N VAL A 67 7.83 -14.99 -1.30
CA VAL A 67 8.98 -14.60 -2.15
C VAL A 67 10.19 -14.21 -1.32
N ILE A 68 9.98 -13.50 -0.20
CA ILE A 68 11.04 -13.16 0.76
C ILE A 68 11.72 -14.45 1.27
N ILE A 69 10.95 -15.44 1.72
CA ILE A 69 11.50 -16.72 2.20
C ILE A 69 12.29 -17.45 1.12
N LEU A 70 11.77 -17.48 -0.11
CA LEU A 70 12.47 -18.11 -1.23
C LEU A 70 13.80 -17.42 -1.52
N ALA A 71 13.82 -16.09 -1.52
CA ALA A 71 15.04 -15.30 -1.71
C ALA A 71 16.05 -15.55 -0.59
N GLN A 72 15.60 -15.63 0.67
CA GLN A 72 16.45 -15.95 1.82
C GLN A 72 17.09 -17.33 1.69
N GLY A 73 16.30 -18.33 1.29
CA GLY A 73 16.78 -19.70 1.08
C GLY A 73 17.83 -19.79 -0.03
N GLN A 74 17.60 -19.12 -1.17
CA GLN A 74 18.54 -19.14 -2.29
C GLN A 74 19.84 -18.38 -2.01
N ALA A 75 19.75 -17.24 -1.32
CA ALA A 75 20.89 -16.39 -1.00
C ALA A 75 21.60 -16.76 0.31
N HIS A 76 21.14 -17.79 1.03
CA HIS A 76 21.66 -18.22 2.33
C HIS A 76 21.67 -17.08 3.38
N LEU A 77 20.62 -16.24 3.36
CA LEU A 77 20.47 -15.10 4.27
C LEU A 77 19.77 -15.51 5.58
N PRO A 78 19.87 -14.70 6.64
CA PRO A 78 19.13 -14.91 7.88
C PRO A 78 17.64 -15.11 7.61
N LYS A 79 16.99 -16.02 8.35
CA LYS A 79 15.56 -16.31 8.20
C LYS A 79 14.73 -15.26 8.93
N ILE A 80 13.80 -14.67 8.20
CA ILE A 80 12.79 -13.74 8.71
C ILE A 80 11.50 -14.53 8.73
N GLU A 81 10.85 -14.56 9.89
CA GLU A 81 9.59 -15.27 10.02
C GLU A 81 8.46 -14.46 9.37
N ILE A 82 7.48 -15.13 8.75
CA ILE A 82 6.30 -14.46 8.18
C ILE A 82 5.49 -13.73 9.25
N SER A 83 5.57 -14.20 10.50
CA SER A 83 4.98 -13.58 11.69
C SER A 83 5.60 -12.20 12.01
N ASP A 84 6.83 -11.92 11.55
CA ASP A 84 7.47 -10.63 11.74
C ASP A 84 6.95 -9.61 10.72
N SER A 85 5.74 -9.11 11.00
CA SER A 85 5.06 -8.10 10.19
C SER A 85 5.88 -6.80 10.00
N ALA A 86 6.76 -6.46 10.94
CA ALA A 86 7.60 -5.26 10.84
C ALA A 86 8.75 -5.47 9.84
N ALA A 87 9.42 -6.61 9.90
CA ALA A 87 10.45 -6.98 8.93
C ALA A 87 9.86 -7.13 7.52
N VAL A 88 8.72 -7.81 7.38
CA VAL A 88 8.03 -7.94 6.08
C VAL A 88 7.67 -6.57 5.50
N ARG A 89 7.14 -5.66 6.33
CA ARG A 89 6.83 -4.29 5.90
C ARG A 89 8.06 -3.53 5.43
N SER A 90 9.16 -3.57 6.20
CA SER A 90 10.43 -2.93 5.85
C SER A 90 10.95 -3.41 4.49
N ILE A 91 10.92 -4.73 4.26
CA ILE A 91 11.41 -5.31 3.01
C ILE A 91 10.49 -4.93 1.84
N VAL A 92 9.17 -4.93 2.05
CA VAL A 92 8.22 -4.51 1.01
C VAL A 92 8.51 -3.07 0.59
N GLU A 93 8.69 -2.15 1.55
CA GLU A 93 9.02 -0.75 1.29
C GLU A 93 10.36 -0.60 0.53
N ASP A 94 11.40 -1.33 0.93
CA ASP A 94 12.71 -1.31 0.26
C ASP A 94 12.67 -1.92 -1.16
N VAL A 95 11.83 -2.94 -1.37
CA VAL A 95 11.66 -3.62 -2.67
C VAL A 95 10.96 -2.72 -3.68
N ILE A 96 9.98 -1.92 -3.24
CA ILE A 96 9.23 -1.00 -4.11
C ILE A 96 9.82 0.41 -4.18
N GLY A 97 10.83 0.72 -3.36
CA GLY A 97 11.37 2.08 -3.19
C GLY A 97 11.98 2.71 -4.44
N ASP A 98 12.19 1.95 -5.51
CA ASP A 98 12.66 2.47 -6.80
C ASP A 98 11.52 3.04 -7.68
N LYS A 99 10.26 2.95 -7.25
CA LYS A 99 9.11 3.40 -8.02
C LYS A 99 8.07 4.09 -7.16
N SER A 100 7.72 5.31 -7.54
CA SER A 100 6.69 6.11 -6.89
C SER A 100 5.30 5.84 -7.46
N PRO A 101 4.23 5.84 -6.63
CA PRO A 101 2.86 5.71 -7.11
C PRO A 101 2.45 6.95 -7.90
N LEU A 102 1.73 6.74 -9.02
CA LEU A 102 1.10 7.82 -9.77
C LEU A 102 0.02 8.52 -8.94
N ARG A 103 -0.07 9.84 -9.07
CA ARG A 103 -1.18 10.64 -8.54
C ARG A 103 -2.10 11.01 -9.69
N PHE A 104 -3.39 10.78 -9.52
CA PHE A 104 -4.37 11.12 -10.54
C PHE A 104 -4.81 12.56 -10.36
N GLU A 105 -4.85 13.31 -11.45
CA GLU A 105 -5.30 14.70 -11.45
C GLU A 105 -6.80 14.77 -11.18
N ARG A 106 -7.24 15.86 -10.54
CA ARG A 106 -8.66 16.09 -10.27
C ARG A 106 -9.39 16.38 -11.59
N PRO A 107 -10.39 15.57 -11.99
CA PRO A 107 -11.19 15.84 -13.17
C PRO A 107 -11.92 17.19 -13.10
N ALA A 108 -12.16 17.82 -14.25
CA ALA A 108 -12.95 19.05 -14.38
C ALA A 108 -14.46 18.79 -14.30
N LYS A 109 -14.89 17.90 -13.40
CA LYS A 109 -16.28 17.52 -13.21
C LYS A 109 -16.87 18.27 -12.01
N PRO A 110 -18.03 18.92 -12.16
CA PRO A 110 -18.78 19.45 -11.02
C PRO A 110 -19.06 18.34 -10.00
N HIS A 111 -18.93 18.65 -8.72
CA HIS A 111 -19.20 17.73 -7.61
C HIS A 111 -18.31 16.47 -7.50
N ILE A 112 -17.18 16.40 -8.24
CA ILE A 112 -16.27 15.24 -8.13
C ILE A 112 -15.76 14.99 -6.71
N ASP A 113 -15.55 16.05 -5.92
CA ASP A 113 -15.13 15.93 -4.53
C ASP A 113 -16.26 15.39 -3.64
N ALA A 114 -17.52 15.75 -3.91
CA ALA A 114 -18.67 15.20 -3.20
C ALA A 114 -18.86 13.70 -3.52
N MET A 115 -18.59 13.29 -4.76
CA MET A 115 -18.57 11.86 -5.14
C MET A 115 -17.46 11.10 -4.41
N VAL A 116 -16.29 11.72 -4.25
CA VAL A 116 -15.20 11.17 -3.43
C VAL A 116 -15.64 11.01 -1.98
N ASP A 117 -16.29 12.01 -1.40
CA ASP A 117 -16.80 11.97 -0.01
C ASP A 117 -17.83 10.85 0.17
N ASP A 118 -18.74 10.68 -0.80
CA ASP A 118 -19.74 9.62 -0.84
C ASP A 118 -19.10 8.23 -0.86
N VAL A 119 -18.13 8.03 -1.75
CA VAL A 119 -17.36 6.78 -1.85
C VAL A 119 -16.59 6.52 -0.56
N SER A 120 -15.84 7.51 -0.08
CA SER A 120 -15.07 7.47 1.17
C SER A 120 -15.96 7.09 2.36
N SER A 121 -17.14 7.70 2.49
CA SER A 121 -18.10 7.43 3.56
C SER A 121 -18.64 6.00 3.50
N SER A 122 -18.98 5.52 2.30
CA SER A 122 -19.39 4.14 2.09
C SER A 122 -18.28 3.14 2.46
N LEU A 123 -17.05 3.40 2.01
CA LEU A 123 -15.90 2.53 2.30
C LEU A 123 -15.50 2.55 3.78
N LYS A 124 -15.66 3.68 4.48
CA LYS A 124 -15.50 3.72 5.94
C LYS A 124 -16.52 2.85 6.67
N ARG A 125 -17.74 2.76 6.14
CA ARG A 125 -18.83 1.99 6.76
C ARG A 125 -18.71 0.48 6.50
N PHE A 126 -18.33 0.09 5.29
CA PHE A 126 -18.38 -1.31 4.85
C PHE A 126 -17.00 -1.94 4.62
N GLY A 127 -15.94 -1.14 4.61
CA GLY A 127 -14.59 -1.56 4.22
C GLY A 127 -14.40 -1.60 2.70
N PRO A 128 -13.19 -1.31 2.20
CA PRO A 128 -12.83 -1.58 0.81
C PRO A 128 -12.53 -3.07 0.61
N ASP A 129 -12.77 -3.56 -0.61
CA ASP A 129 -12.40 -4.92 -0.97
C ASP A 129 -10.94 -4.98 -1.43
N TYR A 130 -10.34 -6.17 -1.38
CA TYR A 130 -9.00 -6.40 -1.90
C TYR A 130 -8.89 -6.02 -3.39
N ASP A 131 -9.91 -6.28 -4.21
CA ASP A 131 -9.92 -5.88 -5.62
C ASP A 131 -9.84 -4.36 -5.82
N MET A 132 -10.35 -3.55 -4.88
CA MET A 132 -10.22 -2.09 -4.95
C MET A 132 -8.78 -1.64 -4.68
N ILE A 133 -8.10 -2.32 -3.76
CA ILE A 133 -6.70 -2.05 -3.40
C ILE A 133 -5.78 -2.51 -4.53
N ASP A 134 -6.02 -3.71 -5.06
CA ASP A 134 -5.28 -4.28 -6.18
C ASP A 134 -5.45 -3.43 -7.44
N CYS A 135 -6.67 -2.97 -7.73
CA CYS A 135 -6.89 -2.03 -8.81
C CYS A 135 -6.11 -0.73 -8.62
N LEU A 136 -6.14 -0.13 -7.42
CA LEU A 136 -5.38 1.09 -7.18
C LEU A 136 -3.89 0.87 -7.45
N SER A 137 -3.33 -0.26 -6.99
CA SER A 137 -1.94 -0.61 -7.25
C SER A 137 -1.66 -0.81 -8.75
N ASP A 138 -2.54 -1.51 -9.47
CA ASP A 138 -2.46 -1.71 -10.92
C ASP A 138 -2.45 -0.39 -11.69
N MET A 139 -3.24 0.59 -11.26
CA MET A 139 -3.26 1.92 -11.89
C MET A 139 -2.06 2.79 -11.46
N GLU A 140 -1.75 2.85 -10.17
CA GLU A 140 -0.68 3.71 -9.62
C GLU A 140 0.70 3.31 -10.11
N TYR A 141 0.97 2.01 -10.21
CA TYR A 141 2.30 1.51 -10.56
C TYR A 141 2.36 0.99 -11.99
N PHE A 142 1.31 0.35 -12.50
CA PHE A 142 1.41 -0.36 -13.79
C PHE A 142 0.64 0.31 -14.93
N GLN A 143 -0.15 1.35 -14.65
CA GLN A 143 -1.01 2.01 -15.63
C GLN A 143 -1.94 1.02 -16.36
N ARG A 144 -2.47 0.03 -15.63
CA ARG A 144 -3.35 -1.02 -16.15
C ARG A 144 -4.80 -0.83 -15.66
N PRO A 145 -5.60 0.08 -16.24
CA PRO A 145 -6.95 0.37 -15.76
C PRO A 145 -8.00 -0.71 -16.10
N ASN A 146 -7.64 -1.71 -16.91
CA ASN A 146 -8.58 -2.68 -17.48
C ASN A 146 -8.42 -4.11 -16.91
N THR A 147 -7.80 -4.27 -15.74
CA THR A 147 -7.71 -5.58 -15.07
C THR A 147 -9.06 -6.01 -14.50
N ALA A 148 -9.20 -7.31 -14.17
CA ALA A 148 -10.42 -7.82 -13.53
C ALA A 148 -10.73 -7.07 -12.22
N ALA A 149 -9.71 -6.86 -11.40
CA ALA A 149 -9.79 -6.06 -10.17
C ALA A 149 -10.29 -4.63 -10.46
N CYS A 150 -9.79 -3.98 -11.51
CA CYS A 150 -10.25 -2.64 -11.86
C CYS A 150 -11.66 -2.57 -12.44
N ASN A 151 -12.06 -3.55 -13.23
CA ASN A 151 -13.45 -3.62 -13.70
C ASN A 151 -14.42 -3.86 -12.54
N TYR A 152 -14.04 -4.69 -11.57
CA TYR A 152 -14.80 -4.88 -10.34
C TYR A 152 -14.88 -3.60 -9.50
N ALA A 153 -13.72 -2.97 -9.24
CA ALA A 153 -13.64 -1.75 -8.44
C ALA A 153 -14.43 -0.59 -9.07
N TYR A 154 -14.39 -0.45 -10.40
CA TYR A 154 -15.21 0.51 -11.14
C TYR A 154 -16.70 0.26 -10.93
N ALA A 155 -17.17 -0.97 -11.13
CA ALA A 155 -18.56 -1.34 -10.92
C ALA A 155 -19.02 -1.11 -9.46
N LYS A 156 -18.14 -1.37 -8.48
CA LYS A 156 -18.43 -1.12 -7.07
C LYS A 156 -18.55 0.37 -6.76
N VAL A 157 -17.68 1.22 -7.31
CA VAL A 157 -17.79 2.68 -7.16
C VAL A 157 -19.08 3.21 -7.77
N GLU A 158 -19.40 2.80 -9.01
CA GLU A 158 -20.67 3.16 -9.65
C GLU A 158 -21.88 2.71 -8.82
N LEU A 159 -21.83 1.50 -8.24
CA LEU A 159 -22.89 1.00 -7.38
C LEU A 159 -23.04 1.84 -6.10
N ILE A 160 -21.94 2.26 -5.48
CA ILE A 160 -21.98 3.13 -4.30
C ILE A 160 -22.66 4.46 -4.66
N LEU A 161 -22.24 5.10 -5.74
CA LEU A 161 -22.76 6.40 -6.16
C LEU A 161 -24.25 6.32 -6.57
N SER A 162 -24.64 5.25 -7.28
CA SER A 162 -26.03 5.03 -7.67
C SER A 162 -27.01 4.86 -6.51
N LYS A 163 -26.53 4.36 -5.35
CA LYS A 163 -27.38 4.15 -4.16
C LYS A 163 -27.60 5.41 -3.34
N LEU A 164 -26.79 6.45 -3.57
CA LEU A 164 -26.79 7.66 -2.75
C LEU A 164 -27.60 8.79 -3.37
N GLN A 165 -27.78 8.80 -4.69
CA GLN A 165 -28.55 9.84 -5.37
C GLN A 165 -29.41 9.31 -6.51
N ASP A 166 -30.68 9.71 -6.55
CA ASP A 166 -31.59 9.58 -7.70
C ASP A 166 -31.26 10.58 -8.84
N ALA A 167 -30.08 11.20 -8.82
CA ALA A 167 -29.70 12.28 -9.73
C ALA A 167 -29.05 11.74 -11.02
N VAL A 168 -29.67 12.05 -12.16
CA VAL A 168 -29.10 11.80 -13.49
C VAL A 168 -27.75 12.52 -13.61
N GLY A 169 -26.67 11.76 -13.85
CA GLY A 169 -25.31 12.30 -14.00
C GLY A 169 -24.41 12.13 -12.78
N TRP A 170 -24.89 11.54 -11.67
CA TRP A 170 -24.11 11.22 -10.47
C TRP A 170 -23.30 9.90 -10.59
N GLY A 171 -22.74 9.65 -11.78
CA GLY A 171 -21.84 8.51 -12.05
C GLY A 171 -20.43 9.02 -12.35
N VAL A 172 -19.48 8.12 -12.49
CA VAL A 172 -18.05 8.41 -12.74
C VAL A 172 -17.64 7.74 -14.04
N THR A 173 -17.00 8.50 -14.93
CA THR A 173 -16.46 7.92 -16.18
C THR A 173 -15.22 7.08 -15.91
N ARG A 174 -14.82 6.27 -16.89
CA ARG A 174 -13.57 5.49 -16.78
C ARG A 174 -12.32 6.36 -16.61
N ASP A 175 -12.35 7.59 -17.11
CA ASP A 175 -11.25 8.55 -16.98
C ASP A 175 -11.25 9.25 -15.62
N GLU A 176 -12.43 9.43 -15.00
CA GLU A 176 -12.59 10.03 -13.68
C GLU A 176 -12.35 9.01 -12.55
N PHE A 177 -12.58 7.73 -12.82
CA PHE A 177 -12.52 6.64 -11.83
C PHE A 177 -11.20 6.53 -11.07
N PRO A 178 -10.01 6.60 -11.70
CA PRO A 178 -8.75 6.49 -10.98
C PRO A 178 -8.61 7.54 -9.88
N TYR A 179 -9.05 8.77 -10.15
CA TYR A 179 -9.06 9.85 -9.16
C TYR A 179 -10.02 9.55 -8.01
N VAL A 180 -11.26 9.16 -8.31
CA VAL A 180 -12.29 8.88 -7.30
C VAL A 180 -11.87 7.71 -6.40
N LEU A 181 -11.35 6.64 -6.98
CA LEU A 181 -10.86 5.48 -6.23
C LEU A 181 -9.67 5.87 -5.34
N GLN A 182 -8.67 6.57 -5.90
CA GLN A 182 -7.47 6.96 -5.16
C GLN A 182 -7.82 7.86 -3.97
N ARG A 183 -8.64 8.89 -4.17
CA ARG A 183 -9.05 9.81 -3.11
C ARG A 183 -9.97 9.14 -2.10
N GLY A 184 -10.97 8.41 -2.56
CA GLY A 184 -11.93 7.71 -1.70
C GLY A 184 -11.24 6.72 -0.74
N LEU A 185 -10.26 5.95 -1.23
CA LEU A 185 -9.48 5.03 -0.39
C LEU A 185 -8.55 5.77 0.58
N GLN A 186 -7.95 6.88 0.15
CA GLN A 186 -7.01 7.65 0.99
C GLN A 186 -7.69 8.34 2.17
N GLU A 187 -8.93 8.75 2.00
CA GLU A 187 -9.70 9.45 3.03
C GLU A 187 -10.26 8.53 4.11
N ILE A 188 -10.19 7.20 3.93
CA ILE A 188 -10.59 6.20 4.95
C ILE A 188 -9.83 6.41 6.26
N ARG A 189 -8.51 6.69 6.21
CA ARG A 189 -7.68 6.95 7.40
C ARG A 189 -7.53 8.44 7.75
N GLY A 190 -8.26 9.34 7.09
CA GLY A 190 -8.17 10.79 7.34
C GLY A 190 -6.81 11.42 7.02
N ARG A 191 -6.00 10.82 6.14
CA ARG A 191 -4.68 11.34 5.76
C ARG A 191 -4.76 12.19 4.48
N ASN A 192 -4.54 13.49 4.62
CA ASN A 192 -4.20 14.37 3.50
C ASN A 192 -2.81 13.98 2.99
N TRP A 193 -2.75 13.39 1.80
CA TRP A 193 -1.47 13.11 1.13
C TRP A 193 -0.94 14.39 0.48
N GLY A 194 -0.37 15.26 1.32
CA GLY A 194 0.39 16.44 0.91
C GLY A 194 1.54 16.63 1.89
N GLY A 195 2.75 16.29 1.46
CA GLY A 195 3.97 16.49 2.24
C GLY A 195 5.17 16.42 1.32
N ARG A 196 5.61 17.60 0.86
CA ARG A 196 7.00 17.86 0.47
C ARG A 196 7.90 17.67 1.69
#